data_AF-A0A7V4JMN0-F1
#
_entry.id   AF-A0A7V4JMN0-F1
#
_cell.length_a   1.000
_cell.length_b   1.000
_cell.length_c   1.000
_cell.angle_alpha   90.00
_cell.angle_beta   90.00
_cell.angle_gamma   90.00
#
_symmetry.space_group_name_H-M   'P 1'
#
loop_
_entity.id
_entity.type
_entity.pdbx_description
1 polymer ?
#
loop_
_entity_poly.entity_id
_entity_poly.type
_entity_poly.pdbx_seq_one_letter_code
_entity_poly.pdbx_strand_id
1 'polypeptide(L)' 'EEEYRLPVKMFYEGYKYREIAEKLNMNIGTVKSKIFFSRKKLEKMIGEYKAA' A
#
# COMPACT_ATOMS: atom_id res chain seq x y z
N GLU A 1 0.17 -8.12 -10.78
CA GLU A 1 0.51 -6.80 -10.16
C GLU A 1 -0.64 -6.13 -9.39
N GLU A 2 -1.90 -6.53 -9.56
CA GLU A 2 -3.06 -5.90 -8.90
C GLU A 2 -3.16 -6.13 -7.38
N GLU A 3 -2.54 -7.20 -6.89
CA GLU A 3 -2.61 -7.64 -5.49
C GLU A 3 -1.94 -6.68 -4.48
N TYR A 4 -1.16 -5.72 -4.97
CA TYR A 4 -0.56 -4.65 -4.15
C TYR A 4 -1.41 -3.38 -4.11
N ARG A 5 -2.25 -3.16 -5.14
CA ARG A 5 -3.06 -1.94 -5.24
C ARG A 5 -4.28 -2.00 -4.36
N LEU A 6 -4.92 -3.15 -4.22
CA LEU A 6 -6.12 -3.31 -3.39
C LEU A 6 -5.90 -2.88 -1.92
N PRO A 7 -4.93 -3.45 -1.18
CA PRO A 7 -4.73 -3.09 0.23
C PRO A 7 -4.35 -1.62 0.41
N VAL A 8 -3.59 -1.06 -0.51
CA VAL A 8 -3.18 0.36 -0.49
C VAL A 8 -4.38 1.26 -0.76
N LYS A 9 -5.19 0.93 -1.77
CA LYS A 9 -6.39 1.71 -2.13
C LYS A 9 -7.40 1.71 -0.99
N MET A 10 -7.66 0.55 -0.39
CA MET A 10 -8.55 0.43 0.76
C MET A 10 -8.02 1.21 1.97
N PHE A 11 -6.71 1.19 2.22
CA PHE A 11 -6.12 2.03 3.27
C PHE A 11 -6.32 3.52 3.01
N TYR A 12 -6.17 3.97 1.76
CA TYR A 12 -6.46 5.36 1.36
C TYR A 12 -7.95 5.71 1.41
N GLU A 13 -8.84 4.73 1.20
CA GLU A 13 -10.29 4.87 1.35
C GLU A 13 -10.75 4.95 2.83
N GLY A 14 -9.84 4.74 3.79
CA GLY A 14 -10.12 4.86 5.22
C GLY A 14 -10.35 3.54 5.96
N TYR A 15 -10.16 2.40 5.30
CA TYR A 15 -10.25 1.09 5.95
C TYR A 15 -9.08 0.88 6.93
N LYS A 16 -9.36 0.26 8.08
CA LYS A 16 -8.32 -0.08 9.06
C LYS A 16 -7.48 -1.26 8.58
N TYR A 17 -6.21 -1.32 8.98
CA TYR A 17 -5.30 -2.44 8.65
C TYR A 17 -5.90 -3.81 8.95
N ARG A 18 -6.65 -3.95 10.04
CA ARG A 18 -7.30 -5.19 10.46
C ARG A 18 -8.43 -5.60 9.49
N GLU A 19 -9.24 -4.64 9.05
CA GLU A 19 -10.33 -4.89 8.10
C GLU A 19 -9.80 -5.25 6.70
N ILE A 20 -8.71 -4.61 6.29
CA ILE A 20 -8.04 -4.92 5.01
C ILE A 20 -7.42 -6.32 5.07
N ALA A 21 -6.77 -6.66 6.20
CA ALA A 21 -6.21 -7.98 6.45
C ALA A 21 -7.29 -9.06 6.42
N GLU A 22 -8.43 -8.84 7.08
CA GLU A 22 -9.55 -9.80 7.08
C GLU A 22 -10.20 -9.92 5.69
N LYS A 23 -10.45 -8.81 4.99
CA LYS A 23 -11.04 -8.83 3.63
C LYS A 23 -10.16 -9.51 2.60
N LEU A 24 -8.84 -9.34 2.69
CA LEU A 24 -7.88 -9.94 1.77
C LEU A 24 -7.39 -11.32 2.26
N ASN A 25 -7.83 -11.75 3.45
CA ASN A 25 -7.32 -12.93 4.14
C ASN A 25 -5.78 -12.92 4.25
N MET A 26 -5.21 -11.74 4.48
CA MET A 26 -3.77 -11.50 4.59
C MET A 26 -3.40 -11.15 6.02
N ASN A 27 -2.16 -11.41 6.41
CA ASN A 27 -1.69 -10.95 7.72
C ASN A 27 -1.52 -9.42 7.73
N ILE A 28 -1.78 -8.80 8.88
CA ILE A 28 -1.66 -7.35 9.09
C ILE A 28 -0.24 -6.84 8.78
N GLY A 29 0.78 -7.63 9.06
CA GLY A 29 2.18 -7.32 8.74
C GLY A 29 2.42 -7.17 7.24
N THR A 30 1.83 -8.04 6.41
CA THR A 30 1.88 -8.01 4.96
C THR A 30 1.15 -6.78 4.45
N VAL A 31 -0.03 -6.46 4.98
CA VAL A 31 -0.77 -5.24 4.63
C VAL A 31 0.08 -3.99 4.95
N LYS A 32 0.68 -3.95 6.14
CA LYS A 32 1.54 -2.84 6.58
C LYS A 32 2.78 -2.69 5.69
N SER A 33 3.47 -3.78 5.38
CA SER A 33 4.61 -3.77 4.45
C SER A 33 4.21 -3.36 3.03
N LYS A 34 3.08 -3.85 2.49
CA LYS A 34 2.58 -3.46 1.16
C LYS A 34 2.28 -1.97 1.07
N ILE A 35 1.69 -1.37 2.12
CA ILE A 35 1.41 0.08 2.19
C ILE A 35 2.70 0.88 2.27
N PHE A 36 3.64 0.46 3.14
CA PHE A 36 4.93 1.13 3.28
C PHE A 36 5.75 1.10 1.99
N PHE A 37 5.82 -0.06 1.33
CA PHE A 37 6.56 -0.22 0.08
C PHE A 37 5.95 0.60 -1.05
N SER A 38 4.62 0.70 -1.11
CA SER A 38 3.92 1.51 -2.11
C SER A 38 4.18 3.00 -1.94
N ARG A 39 4.20 3.51 -0.69
CA ARG A 39 4.61 4.90 -0.40
C ARG A 39 6.06 5.15 -0.80
N LYS A 40 6.98 4.26 -0.40
CA LYS A 40 8.40 4.39 -0.75
C LYS A 40 8.64 4.33 -2.26
N LYS A 41 7.87 3.51 -2.98
CA LYS A 41 7.91 3.42 -4.45
C LYS A 41 7.37 4.69 -5.10
N LEU A 42 6.29 5.27 -4.57
CA LEU A 42 5.75 6.56 -5.03
C LEU A 42 6.71 7.71 -4.75
N GLU A 43 7.31 7.77 -3.56
CA GLU A 43 8.32 8.77 -3.21
C GLU A 43 9.55 8.65 -4.11
N LYS A 44 10.00 7.43 -4.41
CA LYS A 44 11.09 7.22 -5.37
C LYS A 44 10.72 7.70 -6.77
N MET A 45 9.53 7.35 -7.26
CA MET A 45 9.05 7.83 -8.58
C MET A 45 8.94 9.36 -8.63
N ILE A 46 8.41 10.00 -7.59
CA ILE A 46 8.28 11.46 -7.52
C ILE A 46 9.65 12.13 -7.38
N GLY A 47 10.56 11.54 -6.60
CA GLY A 47 11.94 12.03 -6.43
C GLY A 47 12.73 11.96 -7.73
N GLU A 48 12.57 10.88 -8.50
CA GLU A 48 13.15 10.80 -9.86
C GLU A 48 12.51 11.80 -10.82
N TYR A 49 11.20 12.07 -10.71
CA TYR A 49 10.51 13.05 -11.56
C TYR A 49 10.88 14.50 -11.25
N LYS A 50 11.25 14.83 -10.00
CA LYS A 50 11.72 16.17 -9.61
C LYS A 50 13.20 16.42 -9.96
N ALA A 51 13.95 15.38 -10.27
CA ALA A 51 15.35 15.45 -10.65
C ALA A 51 15.57 15.49 -12.18
N ALA A 52 14.49 15.38 -12.97
CA ALA A 52 14.47 15.54 -14.43
C ALA A 52 13.99 16.96 -14.80
#